data_AF-A0A821TBS9-F1
#
_entry.id   AF-A0A821TBS9-F1
#
_cell.length_a   1.000
_cell.length_b   1.000
_cell.length_c   1.000
_cell.angle_alpha   90.00
_cell.angle_beta   90.00
_cell.angle_gamma   90.00
#
_symmetry.space_group_name_H-M   'P 1'
#
loop_
_entity.id
_entity.type
_entity.pdbx_description
1 polymer ?
#
loop_
_entity_poly.entity_id
_entity_poly.type
_entity_poly.pdbx_seq_one_letter_code
_entity_poly.pdbx_strand_id
1 'polypeptide(L)'
;TSANLPPASSSTSLPIRSGHLIKKEPSEVDQLAKLLMKSMNVSNEPNFFGMCARCNDEIVGEENGLIAMDRMYHVSCFTCTMCGCRLRGMHFYSMENKPYCESCYVNSLEKCVVCALPITDRIMQFYDIF
;
A
#
# COMPACT_ATOMS: atom_id res chain seq x y z
N THR A 1 -55.43 -38.66 -16.23
CA THR A 1 -54.24 -39.52 -16.07
C THR A 1 -53.90 -40.13 -17.41
N SER A 2 -52.64 -39.98 -17.83
CA SER A 2 -51.98 -40.66 -18.95
C SER A 2 -52.54 -40.46 -20.36
N ALA A 3 -51.95 -39.54 -21.12
CA ALA A 3 -51.86 -39.64 -22.58
C ALA A 3 -50.37 -39.53 -22.96
N ASN A 4 -49.75 -40.70 -23.15
CA ASN A 4 -48.41 -40.85 -23.71
C ASN A 4 -48.52 -40.63 -25.22
N LEU A 5 -47.75 -39.70 -25.78
CA LEU A 5 -47.60 -39.54 -27.23
C LEU A 5 -46.37 -40.31 -27.74
N PRO A 6 -46.43 -40.88 -28.96
CA PRO A 6 -45.34 -41.66 -29.57
C PRO A 6 -44.21 -40.78 -30.14
N PRO A 7 -43.04 -41.38 -30.46
CA PRO A 7 -41.90 -40.66 -31.04
C PRO A 7 -42.11 -40.47 -32.54
N ALA A 8 -41.93 -39.25 -33.04
CA ALA A 8 -41.85 -38.98 -34.47
C ALA A 8 -40.38 -38.96 -34.90
N SER A 9 -40.00 -39.97 -35.67
CA SER A 9 -38.74 -40.06 -36.39
C SER A 9 -38.85 -39.43 -37.78
N SER A 10 -37.80 -38.66 -38.12
CA SER A 10 -37.11 -38.54 -39.43
C SER A 10 -37.77 -37.88 -40.64
N SER A 11 -37.19 -36.75 -41.05
CA SER A 11 -36.87 -36.29 -42.41
C SER A 11 -36.25 -34.89 -42.27
N THR A 12 -35.14 -34.45 -42.88
CA THR A 12 -34.42 -34.84 -44.09
C THR A 12 -33.06 -34.10 -44.05
N SER A 13 -32.06 -34.63 -44.73
CA SER A 13 -30.68 -34.15 -44.86
C SER A 13 -30.56 -32.69 -45.37
N LEU A 14 -29.79 -31.86 -44.67
CA LEU A 14 -29.38 -30.53 -45.13
C LEU A 14 -28.17 -30.65 -46.08
N PRO A 15 -28.18 -30.04 -47.28
CA PRO A 15 -26.98 -29.90 -48.08
C PRO A 15 -26.10 -28.80 -47.48
N ILE A 16 -24.89 -29.19 -47.10
CA ILE A 16 -23.81 -28.29 -46.69
C ILE A 16 -23.44 -27.45 -47.91
N ARG A 17 -23.90 -26.20 -47.96
CA ARG A 17 -23.31 -25.18 -48.84
C ARG A 17 -22.25 -24.47 -48.02
N SER A 18 -21.00 -24.90 -48.20
CA SER A 18 -19.82 -24.32 -47.57
C SER A 18 -19.77 -22.81 -47.84
N GLY A 19 -20.18 -22.02 -46.85
CA GLY A 19 -19.84 -20.60 -46.80
C GLY A 19 -18.32 -20.53 -46.71
N HIS A 20 -17.69 -19.97 -47.73
CA HIS A 20 -16.27 -19.65 -47.66
C HIS A 20 -16.13 -18.54 -46.62
N LEU A 21 -15.62 -18.90 -45.44
CA LEU A 21 -15.20 -17.97 -44.42
C LEU A 21 -14.07 -17.16 -45.04
N ILE A 22 -14.37 -15.94 -45.51
CA ILE A 22 -13.34 -14.94 -45.78
C ILE A 22 -12.66 -14.74 -44.44
N LYS A 23 -11.48 -15.37 -44.30
CA LYS A 23 -10.56 -15.09 -43.22
C LYS A 23 -10.10 -13.65 -43.46
N LYS A 24 -10.82 -12.68 -42.89
CA LYS A 24 -10.27 -11.33 -42.74
C LYS A 24 -9.09 -11.50 -41.80
N GLU A 25 -7.90 -11.57 -42.39
CA GLU A 25 -6.66 -11.18 -41.73
C GLU A 25 -6.99 -9.96 -40.88
N PRO A 26 -6.74 -9.99 -39.56
CA PRO A 26 -7.04 -8.86 -38.70
C PRO A 26 -6.26 -7.68 -39.26
N SER A 27 -7.01 -6.75 -39.85
CA SER A 27 -6.46 -5.58 -40.53
C SER A 27 -5.50 -4.86 -39.58
N GLU A 28 -4.48 -4.20 -40.13
CA GLU A 28 -3.50 -3.46 -39.34
C GLU A 28 -4.17 -2.50 -38.32
N VAL A 29 -5.39 -2.03 -38.62
CA VAL A 29 -6.24 -1.25 -37.71
C VAL A 29 -6.74 -2.02 -36.48
N ASP A 30 -7.00 -3.33 -36.56
CA ASP A 30 -7.35 -4.19 -35.42
C ASP A 30 -6.12 -4.49 -34.57
N GLN A 31 -4.96 -4.63 -35.20
CA GLN A 31 -3.69 -4.82 -34.50
C GLN A 31 -3.29 -3.52 -33.78
N LEU A 32 -3.47 -2.38 -34.44
CA LEU A 32 -3.28 -1.06 -33.86
C LEU A 32 -4.28 -0.80 -32.72
N ALA A 33 -5.55 -1.17 -32.89
CA ALA A 33 -6.56 -1.08 -31.84
C ALA A 33 -6.21 -1.94 -30.62
N LYS A 34 -5.70 -3.17 -30.83
CA LYS A 34 -5.19 -4.04 -29.75
C LYS A 34 -3.97 -3.44 -29.04
N LEU A 35 -3.04 -2.82 -29.77
CA LEU A 35 -1.87 -2.15 -29.19
C LEU A 35 -2.25 -0.91 -28.38
N LEU A 36 -3.23 -0.13 -28.83
CA LEU A 36 -3.75 1.04 -28.11
C LEU A 36 -4.47 0.64 -26.81
N MET A 37 -5.27 -0.44 -26.85
CA MET A 37 -5.89 -1.01 -25.65
C MET A 37 -4.85 -1.61 -24.69
N LYS A 38 -3.76 -2.19 -25.23
CA LYS A 38 -2.62 -2.70 -24.45
C LYS A 38 -1.87 -1.57 -23.74
N SER A 39 -1.77 -0.38 -24.34
CA SER A 39 -1.17 0.81 -23.73
C SER A 39 -2.08 1.57 -22.75
N MET A 40 -3.34 1.15 -22.58
CA MET A 40 -4.22 1.62 -21.49
C MET A 40 -4.50 0.54 -20.44
N ASN A 41 -3.80 -0.58 -20.52
CA ASN A 41 -3.45 -1.36 -19.33
C ASN A 41 -2.00 -1.02 -18.95
N VAL A 42 -1.69 0.29 -18.87
CA VAL A 42 -0.76 0.78 -17.85
C VAL A 42 -1.39 0.29 -16.59
N SER A 43 -0.84 -0.79 -16.10
CA SER A 43 -1.34 -1.61 -15.04
C SER A 43 -2.16 -0.80 -14.04
N ASN A 44 -3.29 -1.37 -13.64
CA ASN A 44 -3.86 -1.08 -12.33
C ASN A 44 -2.89 -1.61 -11.24
N GLU A 45 -1.60 -1.24 -11.32
CA GLU A 45 -0.63 -1.53 -10.30
C GLU A 45 -1.06 -0.69 -9.10
N PRO A 46 -1.27 -1.29 -7.92
CA PRO A 46 -1.28 -0.50 -6.71
C PRO A 46 0.01 0.34 -6.71
N ASN A 47 -0.09 1.67 -6.61
CA ASN A 47 1.09 2.56 -6.55
C ASN A 47 1.97 2.11 -5.37
N PHE A 48 2.95 1.26 -5.67
CA PHE A 48 3.86 0.68 -4.72
C PHE A 48 4.84 1.76 -4.30
N PHE A 49 4.69 2.23 -3.07
CA PHE A 49 5.50 3.30 -2.53
C PHE A 49 6.78 2.76 -1.88
N GLY A 50 6.72 1.55 -1.31
CA GLY A 50 7.85 0.84 -0.73
C GLY A 50 7.43 -0.17 0.34
N MET A 51 8.39 -0.68 1.10
CA MET A 51 8.16 -1.67 2.16
C MET A 51 8.19 -1.01 3.54
N CYS A 52 7.20 -1.32 4.38
CA CYS A 52 7.15 -0.82 5.75
C CYS A 52 8.22 -1.50 6.61
N ALA A 53 9.14 -0.73 7.18
CA ALA A 53 10.21 -1.26 8.02
C ALA A 53 9.73 -1.82 9.37
N ARG A 54 8.42 -1.70 9.70
CA ARG A 54 7.84 -2.25 10.93
C ARG A 54 7.09 -3.56 10.72
N CYS A 55 6.13 -3.60 9.78
CA CYS A 55 5.35 -4.81 9.51
C CYS A 55 5.91 -5.64 8.35
N ASN A 56 6.85 -5.08 7.59
CA ASN A 56 7.48 -5.71 6.45
C ASN A 56 6.51 -5.98 5.27
N ASP A 57 5.38 -5.29 5.25
CA ASP A 57 4.40 -5.31 4.15
C ASP A 57 4.58 -4.12 3.22
N GLU A 58 4.04 -4.26 2.01
CA GLU A 58 4.02 -3.20 1.01
C GLU A 58 3.12 -2.03 1.39
N ILE A 59 3.58 -0.83 1.09
CA ILE A 59 2.85 0.42 1.26
C ILE A 59 2.22 0.74 -0.09
N VAL A 60 0.91 0.52 -0.17
CA VAL A 60 0.10 0.82 -1.35
C VAL A 60 -0.57 2.18 -1.16
N GLY A 61 -0.29 3.09 -2.09
CA GLY A 61 -0.86 4.44 -2.08
C GLY A 61 0.00 5.44 -1.31
N GLU A 62 0.18 6.63 -1.90
CA GLU A 62 0.99 7.73 -1.36
C GLU A 62 0.51 8.20 0.03
N GLU A 63 -0.80 8.19 0.26
CA GLU A 63 -1.41 8.63 1.53
C GLU A 63 -1.19 7.67 2.71
N ASN A 64 -0.84 6.42 2.43
CA ASN A 64 -0.68 5.36 3.43
C ASN A 64 0.78 5.20 3.90
N GLY A 65 1.71 5.84 3.20
CA GLY A 65 3.14 5.82 3.49
C GLY A 65 3.63 7.11 4.11
N LEU A 66 4.63 6.99 4.99
CA LEU A 66 5.48 8.10 5.38
C LEU A 66 6.93 7.66 5.38
N ILE A 67 7.83 8.61 5.12
CA ILE A 67 9.27 8.39 5.20
C ILE A 67 9.76 9.02 6.50
N ALA A 68 10.42 8.23 7.34
CA ALA A 68 11.02 8.66 8.59
C ALA A 68 12.33 7.90 8.81
N MET A 69 13.39 8.60 9.25
CA MET A 69 14.71 7.99 9.49
C MET A 69 15.23 7.19 8.29
N ASP A 70 15.08 7.73 7.07
CA ASP A 70 15.46 7.07 5.81
C ASP A 70 14.79 5.71 5.55
N ARG A 71 13.68 5.43 6.25
CA ARG A 71 12.89 4.21 6.12
C ARG A 71 11.44 4.56 5.88
N MET A 72 10.72 3.65 5.23
CA MET A 72 9.31 3.82 4.95
C MET A 72 8.48 3.08 5.99
N TYR A 73 7.37 3.68 6.39
CA TYR A 73 6.43 3.11 7.35
C TYR A 73 5.01 3.38 6.88
N HIS A 74 4.09 2.47 7.18
CA HIS A 74 2.69 2.84 7.12
C HIS A 74 2.40 3.92 8.14
N VAL A 75 1.48 4.82 7.80
CA VAL A 75 1.05 5.87 8.71
C VAL A 75 0.45 5.31 10.02
N SER A 76 -0.15 4.13 9.96
CA SER A 76 -0.62 3.36 11.13
C SER A 76 0.52 2.66 11.89
N CYS A 77 1.56 2.23 11.18
CA CYS A 77 2.73 1.55 11.73
C CYS A 77 3.73 2.52 12.39
N PHE A 78 3.63 3.82 12.16
CA PHE A 78 4.51 4.79 12.81
C PHE A 78 4.08 5.08 14.26
N THR A 79 4.51 4.21 15.18
CA THR A 79 4.24 4.32 16.61
C THR A 79 5.51 4.18 17.43
N CYS A 80 5.49 4.71 18.65
CA CYS A 80 6.58 4.56 19.61
C CYS A 80 6.90 3.08 19.86
N THR A 81 8.19 2.75 19.85
CA THR A 81 8.66 1.39 20.13
C THR A 81 8.44 0.98 21.58
N MET A 82 8.46 1.92 22.52
CA MET A 82 8.32 1.65 23.96
C MET A 82 6.87 1.50 24.41
N CYS A 83 6.01 2.44 24.02
CA CYS A 83 4.62 2.50 24.50
C CYS A 83 3.57 2.16 23.44
N GLY A 84 3.96 2.04 22.16
CA GLY A 84 3.02 1.78 21.07
C GLY A 84 2.14 2.97 20.68
N CYS A 85 2.28 4.14 21.30
CA CYS A 85 1.48 5.33 20.95
C CYS A 85 1.79 5.81 19.52
N ARG A 86 0.75 6.20 18.79
CA ARG A 86 0.86 6.79 17.45
C ARG A 86 1.61 8.12 17.52
N LEU A 87 2.64 8.26 16.69
CA LEU A 87 3.49 9.45 16.65
C LEU A 87 3.05 10.45 15.58
N ARG A 88 2.05 10.09 14.75
CA ARG A 88 1.52 10.99 13.72
C ARG A 88 0.99 12.27 14.34
N GLY A 89 1.52 13.41 13.90
CA GLY A 89 1.11 14.75 14.36
C GLY A 89 1.70 15.16 15.71
N MET A 90 2.50 14.31 16.35
CA MET A 90 3.21 14.60 17.59
C MET A 90 4.71 14.76 17.34
N HIS A 91 5.39 15.44 18.26
CA HIS A 91 6.84 15.39 18.32
C HIS A 91 7.29 13.93 18.49
N PHE A 92 8.28 13.51 17.71
CA PHE A 92 8.87 12.20 17.82
C PHE A 92 10.38 12.33 17.84
N TYR A 93 11.00 11.38 18.53
CA TYR A 93 12.45 11.29 18.65
C TYR A 93 12.91 9.96 18.08
N SER A 94 14.16 9.96 17.63
CA SER A 94 14.69 8.97 16.74
C SER A 94 15.96 8.43 17.41
N MET A 95 15.89 7.24 18.02
CA MET A 95 17.02 6.62 18.73
C MET A 95 17.31 5.26 18.12
N GLU A 96 18.57 4.99 17.77
CA GLU A 96 19.01 3.70 17.20
C GLU A 96 18.15 3.19 16.02
N ASN A 97 17.72 4.09 15.13
CA ASN A 97 16.81 3.80 14.01
C ASN A 97 15.41 3.32 14.41
N LYS A 98 14.97 3.66 15.63
CA LYS A 98 13.65 3.35 16.16
C LYS A 98 12.94 4.64 16.59
N PRO A 99 11.63 4.76 16.32
CA PRO A 99 10.86 5.94 16.71
C PRO A 99 10.36 5.85 18.16
N TYR A 100 10.46 6.96 18.89
CA TYR A 100 10.07 7.10 20.29
C TYR A 100 9.18 8.33 20.51
N CYS A 101 8.27 8.22 21.47
CA CYS A 101 7.46 9.33 21.96
C CYS A 101 8.33 10.28 22.80
N GLU A 102 7.98 11.58 22.89
CA GLU A 102 8.71 12.53 23.75
C GLU A 102 8.83 12.03 25.18
N SER A 103 7.72 11.60 25.81
CA SER A 103 7.76 11.10 27.18
C SER A 103 8.68 9.88 27.35
N CYS A 104 8.74 9.02 26.34
CA CYS A 104 9.53 7.79 26.32
C CYS A 104 11.01 8.10 26.14
N TYR A 105 11.30 9.03 25.23
CA TYR A 105 12.63 9.55 24.96
C TYR A 105 13.17 10.23 26.22
N VAL A 106 12.41 11.16 26.80
CA VAL A 106 12.75 11.87 28.03
C VAL A 106 13.00 10.91 29.20
N ASN A 107 12.18 9.85 29.34
CA ASN A 107 12.40 8.84 30.37
C ASN A 107 13.66 7.98 30.17
N SER A 108 14.14 7.85 28.94
CA SER A 108 15.38 7.16 28.62
C SER A 108 16.63 8.02 28.83
N LEU A 109 16.47 9.35 28.97
CA LEU A 109 17.57 10.25 29.27
C LEU A 109 18.09 10.03 30.70
N GLU A 110 19.37 10.30 30.89
CA GLU A 110 19.98 10.30 32.21
C GLU A 110 19.24 11.29 33.12
N LYS A 111 18.93 10.79 34.32
CA LYS A 111 18.25 11.57 35.35
C LYS A 111 19.31 12.24 36.21
N CYS A 112 19.05 13.48 36.60
CA CYS A 112 19.92 14.17 37.53
C CYS A 112 20.06 13.38 38.84
N VAL A 113 21.30 13.16 39.28
CA VAL A 113 21.60 12.43 40.52
C VAL A 113 21.07 13.12 41.78
N VAL A 114 20.78 14.43 41.69
CA VAL A 114 20.30 15.24 42.82
C VAL A 114 18.78 15.32 42.87
N CYS A 115 18.11 15.59 41.75
CA CYS A 115 16.66 15.82 41.72
C CYS A 115 15.85 14.70 41.04
N ALA A 116 16.51 13.66 40.51
CA ALA A 116 15.92 12.52 39.81
C ALA A 116 15.01 12.86 38.61
N LEU A 117 15.02 14.12 38.16
CA LEU A 117 14.32 14.56 36.96
C LEU A 117 15.17 14.27 35.71
N PRO A 118 14.53 13.92 34.57
CA PRO A 118 15.23 13.70 33.32
C PRO A 118 15.81 15.01 32.80
N ILE A 119 17.05 14.98 32.33
CA ILE A 119 17.75 16.16 31.82
C ILE A 119 17.24 16.43 30.39
N THR A 120 16.14 17.19 30.28
CA THR A 120 15.61 17.66 29.00
C THR A 120 16.18 19.03 28.67
N ASP A 121 16.76 19.17 27.49
CA ASP A 121 17.56 20.33 27.12
C ASP A 121 16.67 21.57 26.91
N ARG A 122 16.53 22.37 27.98
CA ARG A 122 16.48 23.83 27.90
C ARG A 122 17.53 24.35 28.86
N ILE A 123 18.70 24.65 28.30
CA ILE A 123 19.72 25.58 28.78
C ILE A 123 19.18 26.44 29.94
N MET A 124 19.65 26.20 31.17
CA MET A 124 19.53 27.19 32.23
C MET A 124 20.42 28.37 31.83
N GLN A 125 19.83 29.36 31.15
CA GLN A 125 20.43 30.68 31.11
C GLN A 125 20.48 31.18 32.55
N PHE A 126 21.64 31.02 33.18
CA PHE A 126 22.04 31.87 34.28
C PHE A 126 22.07 33.29 33.71
N TYR A 127 20.99 34.03 33.91
CA TYR A 127 21.10 35.48 33.92
C TYR A 127 21.80 35.78 35.24
N ASP A 128 23.11 36.01 35.15
CA ASP A 128 23.91 36.56 36.22
C ASP A 128 23.15 37.71 36.89
N ILE A 129 22.91 37.55 38.19
CA ILE A 129 22.43 38.61 39.07
C ILE A 129 23.62 39.54 39.29
N PHE A 130 23.56 40.73 38.69
CA PHE A 130 24.29 41.92 39.13
C PHE A 130 23.28 42.96 39.61
#